data_AF-A0A9P6ZFW9-F1
#
_entry.id   AF-A0A9P6ZFW9-F1
#
_cell.length_a   1.000
_cell.length_b   1.000
_cell.length_c   1.000
_cell.angle_alpha   90.00
_cell.angle_beta   90.00
_cell.angle_gamma   90.00
#
_symmetry.space_group_name_H-M   'P 1'
#
loop_
_entity.id
_entity.type
_entity.pdbx_description
1 polymer ?
#
loop_
_entity_poly.entity_id
_entity_poly.type
_entity_poly.pdbx_seq_one_letter_code
_entity_poly.pdbx_strand_id
1 'polypeptide(L)'
;MVGAFHGHAHNRKCQLSWHPMYIPGMGHTEGEGCEHIFSASNDLTRSTRHASSFHRHQSIEEHFSFWDQDKYAALSNFLWNHYRKVLKTVRNLTTELTVVKHELQLTDDDFVRFLKEEQNYLDNLKQTPAEDHTHIRYVETLDELTERRANWDLACQAANNALTEVLASSLAQINQVLTVAHIQVDLSYAKLQHAEALVAHMESQLCADAWEIGGEEYNWFKEEASLGKYRAALSELEHLVVMQLFELSKLSLSGTGT
;
A
#
# COMPACT_ATOMS: atom_id res chain seq x y z
N MET A 1 -5.04 12.58 15.88
CA MET A 1 -3.99 11.68 16.36
C MET A 1 -4.49 10.26 16.19
N VAL A 2 -3.64 9.38 15.66
CA VAL A 2 -3.91 7.95 15.57
C VAL A 2 -3.03 7.26 16.62
N GLY A 3 -3.51 6.22 17.31
CA GLY A 3 -2.68 5.45 18.24
C GLY A 3 -1.44 4.87 17.54
N ALA A 4 -0.32 4.72 18.26
CA ALA A 4 0.98 4.35 17.71
C ALA A 4 0.97 2.98 17.02
N PHE A 5 0.10 2.05 17.47
CA PHE A 5 -0.02 0.74 16.83
C PHE A 5 -0.61 0.86 15.43
N HIS A 6 -1.63 1.71 15.28
CA HIS A 6 -2.32 1.93 14.02
C HIS A 6 -1.63 2.96 13.13
N GLY A 7 -0.97 3.94 13.73
CA GLY A 7 -0.45 5.12 13.04
C GLY A 7 0.49 4.74 11.90
N HIS A 8 1.32 3.72 12.11
CA HIS A 8 2.23 3.22 11.07
C HIS A 8 1.59 2.44 9.93
N ALA A 9 0.35 1.95 10.09
CA ALA A 9 -0.41 1.34 9.01
C ALA A 9 -0.98 2.38 8.03
N HIS A 10 -0.99 3.66 8.39
CA HIS A 10 -1.38 4.72 7.47
C HIS A 10 -0.23 5.08 6.52
N ASN A 11 -0.56 5.71 5.39
CA ASN A 11 0.44 6.27 4.49
C ASN A 11 1.36 7.28 5.21
N ARG A 12 2.58 7.46 4.68
CA ARG A 12 3.62 8.28 5.31
C ARG A 12 3.17 9.72 5.58
N LYS A 13 2.40 10.32 4.67
CA LYS A 13 1.84 11.67 4.83
C LYS A 13 0.95 11.79 6.08
N CYS A 14 0.07 10.82 6.30
CA CYS A 14 -0.76 10.75 7.49
C CYS A 14 0.11 10.55 8.75
N GLN A 15 1.12 9.68 8.68
CA GLN A 15 2.04 9.45 9.80
C GLN A 15 2.71 10.75 10.25
N LEU A 16 3.30 11.52 9.33
CA LEU A 16 3.98 12.78 9.64
C LEU A 16 3.07 13.80 10.34
N SER A 17 1.78 13.77 10.03
CA SER A 17 0.81 14.73 10.59
C SER A 17 0.18 14.26 11.90
N TRP A 18 0.02 12.94 12.08
CA TRP A 18 -0.90 12.40 13.10
C TRP A 18 -0.33 11.29 13.97
N HIS A 19 0.86 10.77 13.66
CA HIS A 19 1.51 9.76 14.48
C HIS A 19 2.04 10.38 15.78
N PRO A 20 1.86 9.75 16.97
CA PRO A 20 2.22 10.36 18.25
C PRO A 20 3.70 10.77 18.35
N MET A 21 4.60 10.03 17.70
CA MET A 21 6.04 10.37 17.64
C MET A 21 6.36 11.73 16.98
N TYR A 22 5.51 12.23 16.08
CA TYR A 22 5.72 13.50 15.39
C TYR A 22 4.86 14.64 15.97
N ILE A 23 4.05 14.35 17.00
CA ILE A 23 3.20 15.37 17.65
C ILE A 23 3.91 15.86 18.92
N PRO A 24 4.33 17.14 18.97
CA PRO A 24 4.94 17.71 20.16
C PRO A 24 4.03 17.57 21.38
N GLY A 25 4.60 17.15 22.51
CA GLY A 25 3.89 17.00 23.79
C GLY A 25 3.28 15.62 24.06
N MET A 26 3.23 14.71 23.07
CA MET A 26 2.76 13.34 23.30
C MET A 26 3.72 12.50 24.14
N GLY A 27 5.00 12.88 24.18
CA GLY A 27 6.02 12.15 24.92
C GLY A 27 6.15 10.72 24.40
N HIS A 28 6.30 9.75 25.31
CA HIS A 28 6.41 8.33 24.97
C HIS A 28 5.06 7.59 25.09
N THR A 29 3.94 8.31 24.99
CA THR A 29 2.62 7.67 25.07
C THR A 29 2.25 7.00 23.75
N GLU A 30 1.60 5.85 23.85
CA GLU A 30 1.17 5.08 22.68
C GLU A 30 -0.15 5.58 22.10
N GLY A 31 -0.94 6.34 22.87
CA GLY A 31 -2.23 6.86 22.39
C GLY A 31 -3.35 5.81 22.29
N GLU A 32 -3.13 4.57 22.74
CA GLU A 32 -4.05 3.41 22.65
C GLU A 32 -4.99 3.26 23.88
N GLY A 33 -5.21 4.35 24.63
CA GLY A 33 -5.94 4.30 25.89
C GLY A 33 -7.39 3.82 25.75
N CYS A 34 -8.07 4.25 24.67
CA CYS A 34 -9.45 3.87 24.40
C CYS A 34 -9.56 2.38 24.04
N GLU A 35 -8.60 1.88 23.27
CA GLU A 35 -8.50 0.50 22.81
C GLU A 35 -8.32 -0.46 23.99
N HIS A 36 -7.49 -0.09 24.97
CA HIS A 36 -7.36 -0.84 26.22
C HIS A 36 -8.68 -0.91 27.02
N ILE A 37 -9.42 0.20 27.08
CA ILE A 37 -10.72 0.27 27.77
C ILE A 37 -11.74 -0.64 27.04
N PHE A 38 -11.83 -0.53 25.72
CA PHE A 38 -12.73 -1.37 24.92
C PHE A 38 -12.37 -2.84 25.03
N SER A 39 -11.08 -3.18 24.99
CA SER A 39 -10.62 -4.55 25.18
C SER A 39 -11.03 -5.11 26.53
N ALA A 40 -10.88 -4.36 27.62
CA ALA A 40 -11.29 -4.79 28.96
C ALA A 40 -12.82 -5.00 29.05
N SER A 41 -13.59 -4.15 28.38
CA SER A 41 -15.06 -4.26 28.37
C SER A 41 -15.58 -5.55 27.73
N ASN A 42 -14.77 -6.24 26.92
CA ASN A 42 -15.15 -7.52 26.32
C ASN A 42 -15.44 -8.60 27.38
N ASP A 43 -14.87 -8.51 28.58
CA ASP A 43 -15.12 -9.44 29.69
C ASP A 43 -16.59 -9.44 30.13
N LEU A 44 -17.31 -8.33 29.91
CA LEU A 44 -18.74 -8.22 30.18
C LEU A 44 -19.62 -8.99 29.20
N THR A 45 -19.09 -9.38 28.04
CA THR A 45 -19.91 -9.95 26.94
C THR A 45 -20.69 -11.18 27.37
N ARG A 46 -20.08 -12.07 28.16
CA ARG A 46 -20.70 -13.34 28.57
C ARG A 46 -21.79 -13.13 29.63
N SER A 47 -21.54 -12.26 30.60
CA SER A 47 -22.45 -11.99 31.73
C SER A 47 -23.65 -11.15 31.30
N THR A 48 -23.45 -10.21 30.39
CA THR A 48 -24.50 -9.28 29.95
C THR A 48 -25.41 -9.81 28.83
N ARG A 49 -24.98 -10.83 28.07
CA ARG A 49 -25.71 -11.37 26.90
C ARG A 49 -27.17 -11.72 27.20
N HIS A 50 -27.41 -12.39 28.33
CA HIS A 50 -28.73 -12.84 28.76
C HIS A 50 -29.28 -12.07 29.96
N ALA A 51 -28.59 -11.01 30.39
CA ALA A 51 -29.02 -10.16 31.49
C ALA A 51 -30.17 -9.25 31.07
N SER A 52 -31.09 -8.97 32.01
CA SER A 52 -32.09 -7.91 31.84
C SER A 52 -31.41 -6.55 31.67
N SER A 53 -32.14 -5.57 31.13
CA SER A 53 -31.62 -4.21 30.95
C SER A 53 -31.01 -3.62 32.23
N PHE A 54 -31.70 -3.79 33.36
CA PHE A 54 -31.22 -3.31 34.67
C PHE A 54 -29.86 -3.92 35.05
N HIS A 55 -29.76 -5.25 35.08
CA HIS A 55 -28.53 -5.94 35.48
C HIS A 55 -27.38 -5.69 34.51
N ARG A 56 -27.68 -5.49 33.22
CA ARG A 56 -26.68 -5.12 32.22
C ARG A 56 -26.05 -3.76 32.52
N HIS A 57 -26.86 -2.74 32.81
CA HIS A 57 -26.34 -1.42 33.19
C HIS A 57 -25.52 -1.51 34.48
N GLN A 58 -26.02 -2.23 35.49
CA GLN A 58 -25.31 -2.43 36.74
C GLN A 58 -23.93 -3.09 36.51
N SER A 59 -23.86 -4.18 35.75
CA SER A 59 -22.58 -4.85 35.47
C SER A 59 -21.59 -3.97 34.69
N ILE A 60 -22.08 -3.15 33.76
CA ILE A 60 -21.24 -2.19 33.02
C ILE A 60 -20.67 -1.13 33.97
N GLU A 61 -21.51 -0.56 34.84
CA GLU A 61 -21.11 0.46 35.81
C GLU A 61 -20.10 -0.09 36.81
N GLU A 62 -20.37 -1.26 37.40
CA GLU A 62 -19.48 -1.93 38.35
C GLU A 62 -18.12 -2.25 37.72
N HIS A 63 -18.10 -2.73 36.47
CA HIS A 63 -16.86 -3.03 35.76
C HIS A 63 -16.00 -1.79 35.56
N PHE A 64 -16.57 -0.69 35.06
CA PHE A 64 -15.78 0.53 34.83
C PHE A 64 -15.37 1.22 36.14
N SER A 65 -16.21 1.17 37.19
CA SER A 65 -15.85 1.67 38.51
C SER A 65 -14.67 0.89 39.12
N PHE A 66 -14.69 -0.44 39.01
CA PHE A 66 -13.57 -1.28 39.46
C PHE A 66 -12.32 -1.05 38.61
N TRP A 67 -12.48 -0.97 37.29
CA TRP A 67 -11.36 -0.72 36.37
C TRP A 67 -10.67 0.63 36.68
N ASP A 68 -11.44 1.69 36.94
CA ASP A 68 -10.90 2.99 37.31
C ASP A 68 -10.10 2.93 38.62
N GLN A 69 -10.64 2.25 39.64
CA GLN A 69 -9.93 2.03 40.90
C GLN A 69 -8.61 1.26 40.72
N ASP A 70 -8.61 0.21 39.90
CA ASP A 70 -7.40 -0.56 39.58
C ASP A 70 -6.36 0.29 38.83
N LYS A 71 -6.79 1.08 37.85
CA LYS A 71 -5.89 2.02 37.15
C LYS A 71 -5.33 3.09 38.06
N TYR A 72 -6.15 3.65 38.93
CA TYR A 72 -5.71 4.64 39.90
C TYR A 72 -4.69 4.05 40.88
N ALA A 73 -4.94 2.84 41.38
CA ALA A 73 -4.00 2.13 42.25
C ALA A 73 -2.66 1.81 41.54
N ALA A 74 -2.71 1.46 40.25
CA ALA A 74 -1.53 1.18 39.44
C ALA A 74 -0.79 2.43 38.93
N LEU A 75 -1.40 3.62 39.00
CA LEU A 75 -0.93 4.84 38.34
C LEU A 75 0.49 5.23 38.74
N SER A 76 0.82 5.19 40.02
CA SER A 76 2.15 5.58 40.51
C SER A 76 3.25 4.67 39.97
N ASN A 77 2.99 3.36 39.93
CA ASN A 77 3.93 2.38 39.38
C ASN A 77 4.07 2.54 37.87
N PHE A 78 2.96 2.80 37.17
CA PHE A 78 2.96 3.08 35.74
C PHE A 78 3.85 4.30 35.43
N LEU A 79 3.60 5.43 36.09
CA LEU A 79 4.38 6.66 35.89
C LEU A 79 5.87 6.47 36.21
N TRP A 80 6.20 5.82 37.32
CA TRP A 80 7.58 5.58 37.71
C TRP A 80 8.32 4.68 36.71
N ASN A 81 7.69 3.60 36.27
CA ASN A 81 8.27 2.71 35.26
C ASN A 81 8.49 3.43 33.94
N HIS A 82 7.51 4.24 33.52
CA HIS A 82 7.58 4.99 32.28
C HIS A 82 8.69 6.05 32.32
N TYR A 83 8.78 6.78 33.42
CA TYR A 83 9.85 7.75 33.66
C TYR A 83 11.24 7.11 33.58
N ARG A 84 11.44 5.97 34.27
CA ARG A 84 12.72 5.24 34.23
C ARG A 84 13.06 4.73 32.83
N LYS A 85 12.08 4.23 32.08
CA LYS A 85 12.25 3.81 30.68
C LYS A 85 12.69 5.01 29.82
N VAL A 86 12.00 6.14 29.92
CA VAL A 86 12.33 7.37 29.19
C VAL A 86 13.74 7.84 29.51
N LEU A 87 14.16 7.86 30.78
CA LEU A 87 15.53 8.23 31.15
C LEU A 87 16.58 7.32 30.49
N LYS A 88 16.34 6.00 30.47
CA LYS A 88 17.22 5.04 29.81
C LYS A 88 17.27 5.30 28.30
N THR A 89 16.11 5.49 27.67
CA THR A 89 16.00 5.78 26.23
C THR A 89 16.73 7.07 25.87
N VAL A 90 16.50 8.16 26.61
CA VAL A 90 17.20 9.44 26.40
C VAL A 90 18.70 9.26 26.51
N ARG A 91 19.20 8.58 27.55
CA ARG A 91 20.64 8.34 27.71
C ARG A 91 21.25 7.58 26.52
N ASN A 92 20.59 6.50 26.11
CA ASN A 92 21.08 5.64 25.03
C ASN A 92 21.04 6.39 23.68
N LEU A 93 19.86 6.88 23.31
CA LEU A 93 19.64 7.55 22.03
C LEU A 93 20.45 8.85 21.92
N THR A 94 20.67 9.59 23.01
CA THR A 94 21.54 10.79 22.96
C THR A 94 22.96 10.42 22.54
N THR A 95 23.48 9.29 23.05
CA THR A 95 24.83 8.82 22.71
C THR A 95 24.90 8.42 21.23
N GLU A 96 23.94 7.60 20.77
CA GLU A 96 23.85 7.14 19.38
C GLU A 96 23.65 8.30 18.41
N LEU A 97 22.72 9.22 18.72
CA LEU A 97 22.43 10.39 17.91
C LEU A 97 23.64 11.32 17.81
N THR A 98 24.45 11.45 18.87
CA THR A 98 25.67 12.28 18.84
C THR A 98 26.68 11.73 17.83
N VAL A 99 26.85 10.40 17.77
CA VAL A 99 27.73 9.75 16.80
C VAL A 99 27.21 9.99 15.38
N VAL A 100 25.93 9.72 15.13
CA VAL A 100 25.31 9.90 13.81
C VAL A 100 25.37 11.36 13.35
N LYS A 101 25.07 12.31 14.25
CA LYS A 101 25.19 13.75 13.97
C LYS A 101 26.60 14.14 13.57
N HIS A 102 27.61 13.64 14.27
CA HIS A 102 29.00 13.95 13.95
C HIS A 102 29.42 13.36 12.60
N GLU A 103 29.12 12.09 12.35
CA GLU A 103 29.46 11.40 11.11
C GLU A 103 28.81 12.02 9.87
N LEU A 104 27.52 12.39 9.99
CA LEU A 104 26.73 12.97 8.91
C LEU A 104 26.74 14.51 8.89
N GLN A 105 27.49 15.15 9.81
CA GLN A 105 27.56 16.60 9.96
C GLN A 105 26.18 17.26 10.15
N LEU A 106 25.31 16.62 10.94
CA LEU A 106 23.95 17.07 11.20
C LEU A 106 23.84 17.85 12.52
N THR A 107 22.86 18.73 12.54
CA THR A 107 22.40 19.52 13.69
C THR A 107 20.98 19.12 14.09
N ASP A 108 20.51 19.58 15.24
CA ASP A 108 19.11 19.34 15.66
C ASP A 108 18.09 19.96 14.70
N ASP A 109 18.42 21.12 14.11
CA ASP A 109 17.56 21.82 13.16
C ASP A 109 17.36 21.03 11.86
N ASP A 110 18.34 20.19 11.48
CA ASP A 110 18.24 19.35 10.29
C ASP A 110 17.11 18.33 10.40
N PHE A 111 16.84 17.75 11.57
CA PHE A 111 15.72 16.80 11.72
C PHE A 111 14.36 17.47 11.51
N VAL A 112 14.18 18.68 12.05
CA VAL A 112 12.96 19.47 11.84
C VAL A 112 12.84 19.85 10.36
N ARG A 113 13.95 20.23 9.72
CA ARG A 113 13.98 20.51 8.29
C ARG A 113 13.61 19.29 7.46
N PHE A 114 14.18 18.12 7.74
CA PHE A 114 13.90 16.87 7.01
C PHE A 114 12.43 16.48 7.08
N LEU A 115 11.81 16.55 8.26
CA LEU A 115 10.37 16.26 8.40
C LEU A 115 9.53 17.20 7.55
N LYS A 116 9.90 18.49 7.49
CA LYS A 116 9.20 19.49 6.68
C LYS A 116 9.44 19.31 5.18
N GLU A 117 10.67 18.97 4.78
CA GLU A 117 11.01 18.65 3.40
C GLU A 117 10.27 17.41 2.93
N GLU A 118 10.20 16.36 3.74
CA GLU A 118 9.45 15.14 3.47
C GLU A 118 7.95 15.44 3.33
N GLN A 119 7.38 16.22 4.25
CA GLN A 119 5.99 16.64 4.17
C GLN A 119 5.72 17.46 2.89
N ASN A 120 6.57 18.45 2.58
CA ASN A 120 6.47 19.23 1.35
C ASN A 120 6.59 18.35 0.10
N TYR A 121 7.51 17.40 0.10
CA TYR A 121 7.66 16.45 -1.00
C TYR A 121 6.38 15.64 -1.20
N LEU A 122 5.80 15.10 -0.12
CA LEU A 122 4.56 14.31 -0.17
C LEU A 122 3.31 15.16 -0.47
N ASP A 123 3.30 16.43 -0.10
CA ASP A 123 2.25 17.39 -0.44
C ASP A 123 2.32 17.82 -1.91
N ASN A 124 3.54 17.99 -2.43
CA ASN A 124 3.80 18.33 -3.82
C ASN A 124 3.92 17.10 -4.72
N LEU A 125 3.79 15.90 -4.17
CA LEU A 125 3.55 14.68 -4.93
C LEU A 125 2.17 14.85 -5.57
N LYS A 126 2.13 15.59 -6.67
CA LYS A 126 0.94 15.74 -7.49
C LYS A 126 0.53 14.31 -7.80
N GLN A 127 -0.66 13.92 -7.38
CA GLN A 127 -1.35 12.87 -8.12
C GLN A 127 -1.29 13.30 -9.57
N THR A 128 -0.86 12.40 -10.45
CA THR A 128 -0.81 12.68 -11.88
C THR A 128 -2.16 13.33 -12.22
N PRO A 129 -2.19 14.54 -12.81
CA PRO A 129 -3.43 15.18 -13.22
C PRO A 129 -4.38 14.17 -13.86
N ALA A 130 -5.69 14.31 -13.64
CA ALA A 130 -6.66 13.36 -14.19
C ALA A 130 -6.53 13.22 -15.73
N GLU A 131 -6.07 14.27 -16.39
CA GLU A 131 -5.71 14.29 -17.81
C GLU A 131 -4.50 13.39 -18.10
N ASP A 132 -3.39 13.52 -17.35
CA ASP A 132 -2.21 12.68 -17.48
C ASP A 132 -2.50 11.19 -17.22
N HIS A 133 -3.40 10.87 -16.28
CA HIS A 133 -3.87 9.48 -16.09
C HIS A 133 -4.58 8.93 -17.33
N THR A 134 -5.35 9.77 -18.02
CA THR A 134 -6.06 9.38 -19.25
C THR A 134 -5.06 9.19 -20.39
N HIS A 135 -4.06 10.05 -20.51
CA HIS A 135 -2.97 9.92 -21.49
C HIS A 135 -2.07 8.70 -21.22
N ILE A 136 -1.69 8.45 -19.97
CA ILE A 136 -0.98 7.21 -19.58
C ILE A 136 -1.80 5.99 -19.96
N ARG A 137 -3.10 5.99 -19.65
CA ARG A 137 -3.99 4.89 -20.01
C ARG A 137 -4.08 4.71 -21.52
N TYR A 138 -4.10 5.80 -22.28
CA TYR A 138 -4.11 5.76 -23.74
C TYR A 138 -2.85 5.11 -24.29
N VAL A 139 -1.67 5.49 -23.79
CA VAL A 139 -0.39 4.83 -24.13
C VAL A 139 -0.42 3.33 -23.82
N GLU A 140 -0.94 2.93 -22.65
CA GLU A 140 -1.08 1.51 -22.30
C GLU A 140 -2.01 0.76 -23.27
N THR A 141 -3.08 1.40 -23.73
CA THR A 141 -3.98 0.79 -24.73
C THR A 141 -3.38 0.69 -26.12
N LEU A 142 -2.51 1.63 -26.51
CA LEU A 142 -1.75 1.54 -27.76
C LEU A 142 -0.72 0.41 -27.71
N ASP A 143 -0.05 0.23 -26.57
CA ASP A 143 0.84 -0.91 -26.31
C ASP A 143 0.07 -2.23 -26.41
N GLU A 144 -1.10 -2.32 -25.76
CA GLU A 144 -1.95 -3.51 -25.85
C GLU A 144 -2.41 -3.78 -27.29
N LEU A 145 -2.82 -2.76 -28.04
CA LEU A 145 -3.22 -2.90 -29.44
C LEU A 145 -2.09 -3.50 -30.28
N THR A 146 -0.86 -3.00 -30.09
CA THR A 146 0.33 -3.48 -30.79
C THR A 146 0.60 -4.96 -30.50
N GLU A 147 0.49 -5.33 -29.22
CA GLU A 147 0.64 -6.73 -28.78
C GLU A 147 -0.47 -7.63 -29.36
N ARG A 148 -1.73 -7.17 -29.35
CA ARG A 148 -2.85 -7.94 -29.93
C ARG A 148 -2.68 -8.14 -31.43
N ARG A 149 -2.20 -7.13 -32.15
CA ARG A 149 -1.94 -7.22 -33.59
C ARG A 149 -0.85 -8.22 -33.90
N ALA A 150 0.28 -8.15 -33.18
CA ALA A 150 1.36 -9.13 -33.32
C ALA A 150 0.90 -10.57 -32.99
N ASN A 151 0.08 -10.74 -31.95
CA ASN A 151 -0.47 -12.05 -31.58
C ASN A 151 -1.41 -12.62 -32.65
N TRP A 152 -2.22 -11.77 -33.28
CA TRP A 152 -3.08 -12.18 -34.40
C TRP A 152 -2.25 -12.55 -35.63
N ASP A 153 -1.23 -11.75 -35.98
CA ASP A 153 -0.31 -12.06 -37.08
C ASP A 153 0.39 -13.41 -36.86
N LEU A 154 0.86 -13.68 -35.64
CA LEU A 154 1.44 -14.97 -35.26
C LEU A 154 0.44 -16.12 -35.37
N ALA A 155 -0.82 -15.91 -34.97
CA ALA A 155 -1.88 -16.91 -35.11
C ALA A 155 -2.17 -17.21 -36.59
N CYS A 156 -2.22 -16.19 -37.44
CA CYS A 156 -2.38 -16.34 -38.87
C CYS A 156 -1.18 -17.08 -39.51
N GLN A 157 0.05 -16.74 -39.11
CA GLN A 157 1.25 -17.46 -39.57
C GLN A 157 1.23 -18.93 -39.13
N ALA A 158 0.85 -19.21 -37.88
CA ALA A 158 0.72 -20.58 -37.39
C ALA A 158 -0.36 -21.36 -38.15
N ALA A 159 -1.48 -20.73 -38.49
CA ALA A 159 -2.52 -21.34 -39.32
C ALA A 159 -2.04 -21.62 -40.76
N ASN A 160 -1.29 -20.70 -41.36
CA ASN A 160 -0.69 -20.89 -42.69
C ASN A 160 0.36 -22.02 -42.67
N ASN A 161 1.19 -22.09 -41.63
CA ASN A 161 2.15 -23.17 -41.45
C ASN A 161 1.43 -24.50 -41.25
N ALA A 162 0.36 -24.52 -40.46
CA ALA A 162 -0.50 -25.70 -40.31
C ALA A 162 -1.14 -26.16 -41.63
N LEU A 163 -1.37 -25.27 -42.61
CA LEU A 163 -1.83 -25.66 -43.95
C LEU A 163 -0.70 -26.18 -44.85
N THR A 164 0.55 -25.75 -44.60
CA THR A 164 1.69 -25.98 -45.50
C THR A 164 2.59 -27.14 -45.04
N GLU A 165 2.75 -27.32 -43.73
CA GLU A 165 3.65 -28.30 -43.10
C GLU A 165 2.96 -29.61 -42.70
N VAL A 166 1.66 -29.78 -43.00
CA VAL A 166 0.96 -31.04 -42.75
C VAL A 166 1.53 -32.15 -43.65
N LEU A 167 2.59 -32.77 -43.14
CA LEU A 167 3.10 -34.07 -43.49
C LEU A 167 2.51 -35.06 -42.47
N ALA A 168 1.19 -35.29 -42.50
CA ALA A 168 0.53 -36.17 -41.54
C ALA A 168 -0.40 -37.20 -42.18
N SER A 169 -0.27 -38.42 -41.68
CA SER A 169 -0.66 -39.72 -42.22
C SER A 169 -2.13 -40.11 -42.01
N SER A 170 -2.99 -39.21 -41.49
CA SER A 170 -4.40 -39.48 -41.18
C SER A 170 -5.27 -38.21 -41.21
N LEU A 171 -6.45 -38.29 -41.84
CA LEU A 171 -7.42 -37.18 -41.98
C LEU A 171 -7.88 -36.58 -40.64
N ALA A 172 -7.95 -37.40 -39.59
CA ALA A 172 -8.41 -36.95 -38.26
C ALA A 172 -7.42 -35.98 -37.61
N GLN A 173 -6.11 -36.20 -37.78
CA GLN A 173 -5.07 -35.33 -37.25
C GLN A 173 -5.06 -33.98 -37.98
N ILE A 174 -5.28 -34.00 -39.30
CA ILE A 174 -5.38 -32.79 -40.12
C ILE A 174 -6.54 -31.91 -39.64
N ASN A 175 -7.73 -32.49 -39.49
CA ASN A 175 -8.90 -31.76 -39.00
C ASN A 175 -8.71 -31.19 -37.59
N GLN A 176 -8.03 -31.92 -36.70
CA GLN A 176 -7.75 -31.44 -35.35
C GLN A 176 -6.82 -30.23 -35.36
N VAL A 177 -5.72 -30.27 -36.13
CA VAL A 177 -4.77 -29.17 -36.25
C VAL A 177 -5.44 -27.93 -36.86
N LEU A 178 -6.24 -28.11 -37.92
CA LEU A 178 -6.97 -27.00 -38.57
C LEU A 178 -8.03 -26.39 -37.66
N THR A 179 -8.75 -27.19 -36.90
CA THR A 179 -9.76 -26.70 -35.95
C THR A 179 -9.11 -25.84 -34.86
N VAL A 180 -7.98 -26.28 -34.31
CA VAL A 180 -7.24 -25.51 -33.30
C VAL A 180 -6.71 -24.20 -33.88
N ALA A 181 -6.13 -24.24 -35.08
CA ALA A 181 -5.63 -23.04 -35.76
C ALA A 181 -6.75 -22.03 -36.02
N HIS A 182 -7.92 -22.48 -36.50
CA HIS A 182 -9.07 -21.62 -36.75
C HIS A 182 -9.57 -20.95 -35.47
N ILE A 183 -9.76 -21.72 -34.39
CA ILE A 183 -10.17 -21.19 -33.09
C ILE A 183 -9.18 -20.14 -32.57
N GLN A 184 -7.87 -20.40 -32.72
CA GLN A 184 -6.84 -19.47 -32.26
C GLN A 184 -6.83 -18.16 -33.05
N VAL A 185 -7.04 -18.22 -34.38
CA VAL A 185 -7.19 -17.02 -35.23
C VAL A 185 -8.44 -16.24 -34.84
N ASP A 186 -9.58 -16.90 -34.68
CA ASP A 186 -10.84 -16.25 -34.30
C ASP A 186 -10.74 -15.56 -32.93
N LEU A 187 -10.17 -16.24 -31.94
CA LEU A 187 -9.99 -15.70 -30.59
C LEU A 187 -9.00 -14.54 -30.56
N SER A 188 -7.88 -14.62 -31.29
CA SER A 188 -6.92 -13.53 -31.36
C SER A 188 -7.48 -12.32 -32.12
N TYR A 189 -8.26 -12.55 -33.17
CA TYR A 189 -8.95 -11.49 -33.90
C TYR A 189 -10.02 -10.79 -33.06
N ALA A 190 -10.83 -11.53 -32.30
CA ALA A 190 -11.81 -10.93 -31.39
C ALA A 190 -11.14 -10.03 -30.32
N LYS A 191 -9.98 -10.45 -29.81
CA LYS A 191 -9.18 -9.62 -28.87
C LYS A 191 -8.61 -8.37 -29.55
N LEU A 192 -8.16 -8.49 -30.81
CA LEU A 192 -7.69 -7.35 -31.59
C LEU A 192 -8.82 -6.33 -31.81
N GLN A 193 -10.01 -6.78 -32.22
CA GLN A 193 -11.16 -5.90 -32.41
C GLN A 193 -11.55 -5.16 -31.13
N HIS A 194 -11.49 -5.84 -29.98
CA HIS A 194 -11.75 -5.21 -28.69
C HIS A 194 -10.70 -4.12 -28.36
N ALA A 195 -9.42 -4.39 -28.61
CA ALA A 195 -8.36 -3.40 -28.41
C ALA A 195 -8.51 -2.19 -29.36
N GLU A 196 -8.84 -2.42 -30.63
CA GLU A 196 -9.11 -1.36 -31.60
C GLU A 196 -10.30 -0.48 -31.19
N ALA A 197 -11.38 -1.09 -30.70
CA ALA A 197 -12.55 -0.36 -30.20
C ALA A 197 -12.21 0.48 -28.95
N LEU A 198 -11.37 -0.04 -28.05
CA LEU A 198 -10.93 0.66 -26.86
C LEU A 198 -10.07 1.88 -27.21
N VAL A 199 -9.12 1.74 -28.14
CA VAL A 199 -8.29 2.84 -28.65
C VAL A 199 -9.16 3.93 -29.28
N ALA A 200 -10.10 3.56 -30.16
CA ALA A 200 -11.01 4.52 -30.80
C ALA A 200 -11.90 5.26 -29.77
N HIS A 201 -12.33 4.57 -28.70
CA HIS A 201 -13.06 5.21 -27.61
C HIS A 201 -12.19 6.22 -26.86
N MET A 202 -10.92 5.89 -26.58
CA MET A 202 -10.00 6.81 -25.90
C MET A 202 -9.63 8.02 -26.75
N GLU A 203 -9.42 7.84 -28.05
CA GLU A 203 -9.19 8.95 -29.00
C GLU A 203 -10.37 9.93 -29.02
N SER A 204 -11.59 9.40 -29.03
CA SER A 204 -12.83 10.19 -28.93
C SER A 204 -12.92 10.96 -27.60
N GLN A 205 -12.53 10.32 -26.48
CA GLN A 205 -12.53 10.98 -25.17
C GLN A 205 -11.48 12.09 -25.06
N LEU A 206 -10.31 11.91 -25.67
CA LEU A 206 -9.20 12.85 -25.61
C LEU A 206 -9.30 13.98 -26.65
N CYS A 207 -10.23 13.87 -27.61
CA CYS A 207 -10.29 14.77 -28.77
C CYS A 207 -8.92 14.94 -29.47
N ALA A 208 -8.14 13.85 -29.50
CA ALA A 208 -6.78 13.85 -30.01
C ALA A 208 -6.70 13.07 -31.31
N ASP A 209 -5.77 13.47 -32.18
CA ASP A 209 -5.37 12.65 -33.32
C ASP A 209 -4.65 11.38 -32.82
N ALA A 210 -4.73 10.30 -33.59
CA ALA A 210 -4.11 9.02 -33.23
C ALA A 210 -2.60 9.20 -33.00
N TRP A 211 -2.12 8.86 -31.80
CA TRP A 211 -0.70 8.98 -31.48
C TRP A 211 0.10 7.90 -32.20
N GLU A 212 1.21 8.30 -32.81
CA GLU A 212 2.16 7.37 -33.40
C GLU A 212 2.98 6.70 -32.29
N ILE A 213 3.11 5.36 -32.36
CA ILE A 213 3.97 4.61 -31.44
C ILE A 213 5.42 5.06 -31.65
N GLY A 214 6.03 5.55 -30.57
CA GLY A 214 7.37 6.14 -30.60
C GLY A 214 7.40 7.65 -30.91
N GLY A 215 6.24 8.30 -31.06
CA GLY A 215 6.11 9.75 -31.12
C GLY A 215 6.48 10.45 -29.81
N GLU A 216 6.55 11.78 -29.83
CA GLU A 216 6.98 12.59 -28.68
C GLU A 216 6.02 12.45 -27.50
N GLU A 217 4.71 12.63 -27.74
CA GLU A 217 3.67 12.52 -26.71
C GLU A 217 3.58 11.09 -26.16
N TYR A 218 3.63 10.09 -27.03
CA TYR A 218 3.61 8.69 -26.63
C TYR A 218 4.81 8.36 -25.72
N ASN A 219 6.03 8.74 -26.11
CA ASN A 219 7.22 8.43 -25.32
C ASN A 219 7.21 9.15 -23.96
N TRP A 220 6.76 10.41 -23.93
CA TRP A 220 6.61 11.18 -22.71
C TRP A 220 5.71 10.47 -21.69
N PHE A 221 4.48 10.11 -22.09
CA PHE A 221 3.54 9.46 -21.19
C PHE A 221 3.90 7.99 -20.91
N LYS A 222 4.66 7.33 -21.79
CA LYS A 222 5.24 6.00 -21.53
C LYS A 222 6.32 6.04 -20.44
N GLU A 223 7.15 7.07 -20.44
CA GLU A 223 8.12 7.32 -19.37
C GLU A 223 7.40 7.66 -18.06
N GLU A 224 6.40 8.54 -18.09
CA GLU A 224 5.64 8.89 -16.88
C GLU A 224 4.87 7.68 -16.30
N ALA A 225 4.32 6.80 -17.15
CA ALA A 225 3.72 5.54 -16.72
C ALA A 225 4.73 4.64 -15.99
N SER A 226 5.96 4.58 -16.50
CA SER A 226 7.05 3.78 -15.94
C SER A 226 7.52 4.36 -14.59
N LEU A 227 7.66 5.69 -14.51
CA LEU A 227 7.96 6.40 -13.27
C LEU A 227 6.84 6.23 -12.23
N GLY A 228 5.58 6.24 -12.66
CA GLY A 228 4.42 5.95 -11.80
C GLY A 228 4.50 4.55 -11.17
N LYS A 229 4.79 3.53 -11.98
CA LYS A 229 5.00 2.14 -11.49
C LYS A 229 6.17 2.06 -10.51
N TYR A 230 7.28 2.75 -10.79
CA TYR A 230 8.41 2.81 -9.88
C TYR A 230 8.07 3.46 -8.54
N ARG A 231 7.40 4.63 -8.55
CA ARG A 231 6.97 5.34 -7.32
C ARG A 231 6.02 4.48 -6.48
N ALA A 232 5.09 3.76 -7.13
CA ALA A 232 4.18 2.84 -6.46
C ALA A 232 4.93 1.65 -5.83
N ALA A 233 5.85 1.03 -6.56
CA ALA A 233 6.68 -0.06 -6.05
C ALA A 233 7.57 0.39 -4.87
N LEU A 234 8.14 1.60 -4.95
CA LEU A 234 8.93 2.18 -3.87
C LEU A 234 8.07 2.41 -2.61
N SER A 235 6.86 2.95 -2.78
CA SER A 235 5.92 3.17 -1.67
C SER A 235 5.52 1.86 -0.99
N GLU A 236 5.29 0.79 -1.77
CA GLU A 236 5.00 -0.54 -1.25
C GLU A 236 6.21 -1.14 -0.51
N LEU A 237 7.41 -0.99 -1.07
CA LEU A 237 8.64 -1.45 -0.41
C LEU A 237 8.84 -0.75 0.93
N GLU A 238 8.67 0.57 0.99
CA GLU A 238 8.70 1.34 2.24
C GLU A 238 7.69 0.81 3.25
N HIS A 239 6.44 0.57 2.82
CA HIS A 239 5.40 0.01 3.66
C HIS A 239 5.80 -1.36 4.24
N LEU A 240 6.31 -2.26 3.40
CA LEU A 240 6.75 -3.59 3.81
C LEU A 240 7.94 -3.56 4.77
N VAL A 241 8.93 -2.69 4.53
CA VAL A 241 10.07 -2.51 5.45
C VAL A 241 9.60 -2.02 6.81
N VAL A 242 8.70 -1.04 6.83
CA VAL A 242 8.10 -0.50 8.05
C VAL A 242 7.33 -1.60 8.79
N MET A 243 6.49 -2.37 8.09
CA MET A 243 5.81 -3.54 8.67
C MET A 243 6.78 -4.56 9.26
N GLN A 244 7.86 -4.87 8.55
CA GLN A 244 8.88 -5.81 9.01
C GLN A 244 9.58 -5.30 10.28
N LEU A 245 9.87 -4.00 10.36
CA LEU A 245 10.41 -3.39 11.58
C LEU A 245 9.44 -3.53 12.76
N PHE A 246 8.12 -3.43 12.53
CA PHE A 246 7.13 -3.71 13.58
C PHE A 246 7.15 -5.17 14.00
N GLU A 247 7.14 -6.11 13.07
CA GLU A 247 7.20 -7.52 13.40
C GLU A 247 8.48 -7.88 14.16
N LEU A 248 9.63 -7.33 13.75
CA LEU A 248 10.89 -7.48 14.48
C LEU A 248 10.82 -6.84 15.87
N SER A 249 10.17 -5.68 16.03
CA SER A 249 9.99 -5.07 17.35
C SER A 249 9.10 -5.94 18.25
N LYS A 250 8.02 -6.52 17.73
CA LYS A 250 7.14 -7.47 18.44
C LYS A 250 7.90 -8.74 18.84
N LEU A 251 8.72 -9.28 17.93
CA LEU A 251 9.57 -10.44 18.21
C LEU A 251 10.65 -10.11 19.26
N SER A 252 11.23 -8.91 19.25
CA SER A 252 12.16 -8.47 20.29
C SER A 252 11.49 -8.25 21.65
N LEU A 253 10.18 -8.01 21.67
CA LEU A 253 9.33 -7.97 22.88
C LEU A 253 8.91 -9.37 23.35
N SER A 254 9.05 -10.42 22.53
CA SER A 254 8.75 -11.81 22.92
C SER A 254 9.77 -12.44 23.90
N GLY A 255 10.62 -11.60 24.51
CA GLY A 255 11.52 -11.93 25.61
C GLY A 255 10.98 -11.68 27.02
N THR A 256 9.66 -11.60 27.23
CA THR A 256 9.05 -11.71 28.58
C THR A 256 8.23 -12.99 28.69
N GLY A 257 8.89 -14.12 28.45
CA GLY A 257 8.45 -15.42 28.93
C GLY A 257 9.18 -15.75 30.23
N THR A 258 8.67 -15.21 31.34
CA THR A 258 8.63 -15.83 32.68
C THR A 258 7.50 -15.19 33.46
#